data_AF-A0A2P0B0E4-F1
#
_entry.id   AF-A0A2P0B0E4-F1
#
_cell.length_a   1.000
_cell.length_b   1.000
_cell.length_c   1.000
_cell.angle_alpha   90.00
_cell.angle_beta   90.00
_cell.angle_gamma   90.00
#
_symmetry.space_group_name_H-M   'P 1'
#
loop_
_entity.id
_entity.type
_entity.pdbx_description
1 polymer ?
#
loop_
_entity_poly.entity_id
_entity_poly.type
_entity_poly.pdbx_seq_one_letter_code
_entity_poly.pdbx_strand_id
1 'polypeptide(L)' 'MPDAIKLTCRCCKRSRDYDRRVDPSLPSNVAAIETDLCDHCDTGDFGSETWFDAAGKQIEQSRP' A
#
# COMPACT_ATOMS: atom_id res chain seq x y z
N MET A 1 -7.90 -17.39 3.05
CA MET A 1 -8.32 -15.98 2.90
C MET A 1 -7.27 -15.32 2.02
N PRO A 2 -7.62 -14.52 1.00
CA PRO A 2 -6.60 -13.96 0.12
C PRO A 2 -5.72 -13.01 0.93
N ASP A 3 -4.47 -13.40 1.15
CA ASP A 3 -3.44 -12.59 1.82
C ASP A 3 -2.86 -11.52 0.88
N ALA A 4 -3.49 -11.31 -0.27
CA ALA A 4 -3.11 -10.32 -1.25
C ALA A 4 -3.96 -9.06 -1.08
N ILE A 5 -3.29 -7.91 -1.01
CA ILE A 5 -3.88 -6.58 -0.95
C ILE A 5 -3.62 -5.84 -2.26
N LYS A 6 -4.37 -4.77 -2.53
CA LYS A 6 -4.13 -3.95 -3.73
C LYS A 6 -3.13 -2.83 -3.45
N LEU A 7 -1.97 -2.88 -4.12
CA LEU A 7 -1.04 -1.76 -4.16
C LEU A 7 -1.33 -0.91 -5.39
N THR A 8 -1.68 0.36 -5.21
CA THR A 8 -1.98 1.29 -6.30
C THR A 8 -1.00 2.45 -6.31
N CYS A 9 -0.46 2.78 -7.47
CA CYS A 9 0.39 3.95 -7.61
C CYS A 9 -0.45 5.21 -7.71
N ARG A 10 -0.23 6.21 -6.85
CA ARG A 10 -0.93 7.50 -6.95
C ARG A 10 -0.52 8.31 -8.19
N CYS A 11 0.70 8.13 -8.67
CA CYS A 11 1.28 8.87 -9.81
C CYS A 11 0.79 8.32 -11.16
N CYS A 12 0.93 7.01 -11.40
CA CYS A 12 0.56 6.39 -12.68
C CYS A 12 -0.76 5.61 -12.65
N LYS A 13 -1.45 5.58 -11.50
CA LYS A 13 -2.73 4.88 -11.30
C LYS A 13 -2.71 3.38 -11.60
N ARG A 14 -1.52 2.76 -11.67
CA ARG A 14 -1.40 1.30 -11.83
C ARG A 14 -1.68 0.60 -10.52
N SER A 15 -2.51 -0.43 -10.57
CA SER A 15 -2.79 -1.32 -9.45
C SER A 15 -2.12 -2.66 -9.67
N ARG A 16 -1.48 -3.21 -8.64
CA ARG A 16 -0.96 -4.58 -8.62
C ARG A 16 -1.41 -5.31 -7.36
N ASP A 17 -1.46 -6.62 -7.44
CA ASP A 17 -1.61 -7.46 -6.26
C ASP A 17 -0.29 -7.47 -5.49
N TYR A 18 -0.37 -7.22 -4.20
CA TYR A 18 0.75 -7.21 -3.28
C TYR A 18 0.49 -8.24 -2.19
N ASP A 19 1.40 -9.19 -2.04
CA ASP A 19 1.25 -10.26 -1.06
C ASP A 19 1.61 -9.70 0.32
N ARG A 20 0.70 -9.72 1.30
CA ARG A 20 0.99 -9.19 2.63
C ARG A 20 2.13 -9.96 3.29
N ARG A 21 2.43 -11.20 2.89
CA ARG A 21 3.53 -11.98 3.47
C ARG A 21 4.92 -11.41 3.16
N VAL A 22 5.08 -10.55 2.14
CA VAL A 22 6.36 -9.84 1.94
C VAL A 22 6.58 -8.71 2.94
N ASP A 23 5.52 -8.19 3.57
CA ASP A 23 5.63 -7.18 4.63
C ASP A 23 4.80 -7.59 5.86
N PRO A 24 5.41 -8.34 6.80
CA PRO A 24 4.72 -8.78 8.01
C PRO A 24 4.38 -7.63 8.98
N SER A 25 4.85 -6.41 8.71
CA SER A 25 4.52 -5.22 9.49
C SER A 25 3.15 -4.65 9.08
N LEU A 26 2.61 -5.04 7.92
CA LEU A 26 1.29 -4.62 7.48
C LEU A 26 0.20 -5.22 8.36
N PRO A 27 -0.63 -4.38 9.02
CA PRO A 27 -1.69 -4.87 9.85
C PRO A 27 -2.79 -5.51 9.01
N SER A 28 -3.49 -6.48 9.62
CA SER A 28 -4.44 -7.34 8.92
C SER A 28 -5.68 -6.62 8.39
N ASN A 29 -5.95 -5.42 8.91
CA ASN A 29 -7.02 -4.54 8.47
C ASN A 29 -6.69 -3.76 7.18
N VAL A 30 -5.44 -3.76 6.71
CA VAL A 30 -5.08 -3.07 5.44
C VAL A 30 -5.53 -3.92 4.25
N ALA A 31 -6.47 -3.44 3.45
CA ALA A 31 -6.92 -4.10 2.23
C ALA A 31 -6.29 -3.52 0.95
N ALA A 32 -5.89 -2.24 1.00
CA ALA A 32 -5.22 -1.57 -0.10
C ALA A 32 -4.18 -0.57 0.40
N ILE A 33 -3.18 -0.31 -0.43
CA ILE A 33 -2.12 0.67 -0.18
C ILE A 33 -2.02 1.55 -1.42
N GLU A 34 -2.02 2.87 -1.24
CA GLU A 34 -1.56 3.79 -2.27
C GLU A 34 -0.13 4.24 -1.99
N THR A 35 0.72 4.20 -3.00
CA THR A 35 2.12 4.64 -2.91
C THR A 35 2.50 5.48 -4.12
N ASP A 36 3.45 6.40 -4.00
CA ASP A 36 4.11 7.02 -5.14
C ASP A 36 5.33 6.21 -5.64
N LEU A 37 5.80 5.24 -4.86
CA LEU A 37 6.95 4.39 -5.14
C LEU A 37 6.57 3.14 -5.93
N CYS A 38 6.03 3.31 -7.13
CA CYS A 38 5.93 2.17 -8.05
C CYS A 38 7.22 2.06 -8.87
N ASP A 39 7.55 0.89 -9.41
CA ASP A 39 8.78 0.67 -10.21
C ASP A 39 8.96 1.64 -11.40
N HIS A 40 7.91 2.38 -11.79
CA HIS A 40 7.96 3.41 -12.83
C HIS A 40 8.02 4.85 -12.31
N CYS A 41 7.59 5.11 -11.08
CA CYS A 41 7.51 6.45 -10.48
C CYS A 41 8.44 6.60 -9.27
N ASP A 42 9.03 5.50 -8.81
CA ASP A 42 10.08 5.48 -7.80
C ASP A 42 11.28 6.25 -8.32
N THR A 43 11.55 7.40 -7.69
CA THR A 43 12.71 8.24 -7.98
C THR A 43 13.85 8.01 -6.99
N GLY A 44 13.79 6.96 -6.17
CA GLY A 44 14.74 6.70 -5.09
C GLY A 44 14.61 7.64 -3.88
N ASP A 45 13.46 8.29 -3.69
CA ASP A 45 13.18 9.16 -2.54
C ASP A 45 12.37 8.43 -1.44
N PHE A 46 12.25 9.03 -0.25
CA PHE A 46 11.37 8.55 0.81
C PHE A 46 9.91 8.79 0.43
N GLY A 47 9.37 7.91 -0.41
CA GLY A 47 7.98 8.03 -0.82
C GLY A 47 7.00 7.77 0.31
N SER A 48 5.76 8.21 0.08
CA SER A 48 4.70 8.14 1.06
C SER A 48 3.73 7.02 0.71
N GLU A 49 3.36 6.25 1.73
CA GLU A 49 2.35 5.20 1.61
C GLU A 49 1.11 5.59 2.41
N THR A 50 -0.05 5.39 1.80
CA THR A 50 -1.36 5.58 2.43
C THR A 50 -2.05 4.24 2.48
N TRP A 51 -2.39 3.78 3.68
CA TRP A 51 -3.06 2.49 3.87
C TRP A 51 -4.56 2.70 3.91
N PHE A 52 -5.30 1.73 3.37
CA PHE A 52 -6.76 1.72 3.34
C PHE A 52 -7.29 0.38 3.85
N ASP A 53 -8.36 0.46 4.62
CA ASP A 53 -9.16 -0.69 5.05
C ASP A 53 -10.04 -1.24 3.91
N ALA A 54 -10.65 -2.41 4.11
CA ALA A 54 -11.59 -3.03 3.18
C ALA A 54 -12.82 -2.16 2.86
N ALA A 55 -13.20 -1.23 3.74
CA ALA A 55 -14.25 -0.24 3.48
C ALA A 55 -13.74 1.00 2.71
N GLY A 56 -12.46 1.04 2.32
CA GLY A 56 -11.84 2.18 1.64
C GLY A 56 -11.51 3.36 2.56
N LYS A 57 -11.54 3.15 3.89
CA LYS A 57 -11.17 4.18 4.87
C LYS A 57 -9.65 4.20 5.04
N GLN A 58 -9.06 5.40 4.99
CA GLN A 58 -7.65 5.58 5.28
C GLN A 58 -7.32 5.15 6.72
N ILE A 59 -6.30 4.30 6.85
CA ILE A 59 -5.70 3.88 8.11
C ILE A 59 -4.52 4.81 8.37
N GLU A 60 -4.58 5.57 9.47
CA GLU A 60 -3.46 6.41 9.88
C GLU A 60 -2.31 5.52 10.35
N GLN A 61 -1.15 5.66 9.71
CA GLN A 61 0.07 5.03 10.18
C GLN A 61 0.57 5.85 11.37
N SER A 62 0.15 5.48 12.58
CA SER A 62 0.76 6.03 13.79
C SER A 62 2.19 5.49 13.91
N ARG A 63 3.15 6.15 13.24
CA ARG A 63 4.57 5.97 13.58
C ARG A 63 4.79 6.55 14.98
N PRO A 64 5.36 5.78 15.93
CA PRO A 64 5.82 6.33 17.20
C PRO A 64 7.01 7.28 16.99
#